data_AF-A0A9E1S4A0-F1
#
_entry.id   AF-A0A9E1S4A0-F1
#
_cell.length_a   1.000
_cell.length_b   1.000
_cell.length_c   1.000
_cell.angle_alpha   90.00
_cell.angle_beta   90.00
_cell.angle_gamma   90.00
#
_symmetry.space_group_name_H-M   'P 1'
#
loop_
_entity.id
_entity.type
_entity.pdbx_description
1 polymer ?
#
loop_
_entity_poly.entity_id
_entity_poly.type
_entity_poly.pdbx_seq_one_letter_code
_entity_poly.pdbx_strand_id
1 'polypeptide(L)'
;MSSASSLSPLLTGTLVVTTEENKSLRGEWEEDTLKMRVWGIAGQIVGHSDSHGLCYDVEHTDGTRASYDSTEFDVVERVPVKIVVTKRQSDYHVCVDGQPGIWACGRTTNEAIGNLISHHSEVFGITIDETALQPR
;
A
#
# COMPACT_ATOMS: atom_id res chain seq x y z
N MET A 1 4.46 -27.78 27.13
CA MET A 1 5.56 -26.86 26.81
C MET A 1 5.41 -26.51 25.34
N SER A 2 4.70 -25.43 25.03
CA SER A 2 4.52 -24.99 23.64
C SER A 2 5.73 -24.17 23.24
N SER A 3 6.43 -24.62 22.20
CA SER A 3 7.56 -23.93 21.59
C SER A 3 7.11 -22.56 21.08
N ALA A 4 7.65 -21.49 21.65
CA ALA A 4 7.56 -20.17 21.07
C ALA A 4 8.44 -20.16 19.81
N SER A 5 7.81 -20.06 18.63
CA SER A 5 8.53 -19.81 17.38
C SER A 5 9.25 -18.48 17.50
N SER A 6 10.58 -18.51 17.55
CA SER A 6 11.43 -17.32 17.53
C SER A 6 11.42 -16.72 16.13
N LEU A 7 10.38 -15.97 15.78
CA LEU A 7 10.41 -15.12 14.60
C LEU A 7 11.25 -13.90 14.97
N SER A 8 12.36 -13.71 14.27
CA SER A 8 13.14 -12.47 14.35
C SER A 8 12.23 -11.28 14.04
N PRO A 9 12.40 -10.13 14.72
CA PRO A 9 11.61 -8.95 14.41
C PRO A 9 11.81 -8.54 12.96
N LEU A 10 10.74 -8.06 12.31
CA LEU A 10 10.80 -7.54 10.96
C LEU A 10 11.73 -6.32 10.91
N LEU A 11 12.47 -6.21 9.81
CA LEU A 11 13.47 -5.15 9.65
C LEU A 11 12.80 -3.84 9.28
N THR A 12 13.39 -2.73 9.74
CA THR A 12 13.12 -1.42 9.17
C THR A 12 13.33 -1.50 7.66
N GLY A 13 12.37 -1.01 6.90
CA GLY A 13 12.37 -1.06 5.45
C GLY A 13 11.43 -2.11 4.85
N THR A 14 10.94 -3.07 5.64
CA THR A 14 9.98 -4.09 5.17
C THR A 14 8.67 -3.44 4.73
N LEU A 15 8.23 -3.76 3.51
CA LEU A 15 6.95 -3.30 2.98
C LEU A 15 5.80 -4.15 3.52
N VAL A 16 4.72 -3.48 3.90
CA VAL A 16 3.54 -4.13 4.47
C VAL A 16 2.25 -3.51 3.93
N VAL A 17 1.15 -4.26 4.01
CA VAL A 17 -0.21 -3.76 3.79
C VAL A 17 -1.03 -4.03 5.04
N THR A 18 -1.60 -2.98 5.63
CA THR A 18 -2.46 -3.11 6.81
C THR A 18 -3.78 -3.79 6.44
N THR A 19 -4.24 -4.72 7.26
CA THR A 19 -5.42 -5.56 6.94
C THR A 19 -6.62 -5.13 7.76
N GLU A 20 -6.76 -5.65 8.98
CA GLU A 20 -7.86 -5.36 9.88
C GLU A 20 -7.44 -5.36 11.36
N GLU A 21 -8.29 -4.79 12.21
CA GLU A 21 -8.05 -4.72 13.65
C GLU A 21 -8.03 -6.11 14.29
N ASN A 22 -6.97 -6.38 15.07
CA ASN A 22 -6.96 -7.49 16.00
C ASN A 22 -7.79 -7.12 17.25
N LYS A 23 -9.08 -7.45 17.19
CA LYS A 23 -10.06 -7.15 18.26
C LYS A 23 -9.67 -7.72 19.62
N SER A 24 -8.84 -8.77 19.66
CA SER A 24 -8.38 -9.39 20.91
C SER A 24 -7.40 -8.48 21.67
N LEU A 25 -6.69 -7.60 20.97
CA LEU A 25 -5.71 -6.66 21.52
C LEU A 25 -6.29 -5.26 21.73
N ARG A 26 -7.56 -5.03 21.38
CA ARG A 26 -8.19 -3.70 21.43
C ARG A 26 -8.10 -3.01 22.80
N GLY A 27 -8.16 -3.77 23.88
CA GLY A 27 -8.05 -3.24 25.24
C GLY A 27 -6.64 -2.83 25.65
N GLU A 28 -5.63 -3.14 24.85
CA GLU A 28 -4.22 -2.82 25.11
C GLU A 28 -3.76 -1.52 24.44
N TRP A 29 -4.59 -0.95 23.56
CA TRP A 29 -4.27 0.29 22.83
C TRP A 29 -4.91 1.52 23.47
N GLU A 30 -4.15 2.61 23.51
CA GLU A 30 -4.70 3.93 23.83
C GLU A 30 -5.64 4.42 22.71
N GLU A 31 -6.76 5.06 23.07
CA GLU A 31 -7.77 5.53 22.10
C GLU A 31 -7.19 6.48 21.04
N ASP A 32 -6.20 7.29 21.41
CA ASP A 32 -5.57 8.23 20.48
C ASP A 32 -4.66 7.53 19.47
N THR A 33 -4.03 6.41 19.86
CA THR A 33 -3.25 5.55 18.94
C THR A 33 -4.18 4.89 17.93
N LEU A 34 -5.36 4.41 18.36
CA LEU A 34 -6.34 3.78 17.48
C LEU A 34 -6.84 4.72 16.37
N LYS A 35 -6.95 6.03 16.64
CA LYS A 35 -7.41 7.03 15.65
C LYS A 35 -6.42 7.26 14.51
N MET A 36 -5.14 6.97 14.72
CA MET A 36 -4.09 7.16 13.70
C MET A 36 -3.99 5.95 12.75
N ARG A 37 -4.62 4.82 13.11
CA ARG A 37 -4.54 3.58 12.34
C ARG A 37 -5.41 3.66 11.10
N VAL A 38 -4.87 3.15 10.00
CA VAL A 38 -5.53 3.14 8.69
C VAL A 38 -5.43 1.73 8.11
N TRP A 39 -6.53 1.25 7.56
CA TRP A 39 -6.69 -0.14 7.11
C TRP A 39 -6.71 -0.22 5.58
N GLY A 40 -6.15 -1.29 5.03
CA GLY A 40 -6.07 -1.51 3.58
C GLY A 40 -5.10 -0.57 2.87
N ILE A 41 -4.18 0.06 3.61
CA ILE A 41 -3.18 0.96 3.07
C ILE A 41 -1.80 0.31 3.18
N ALA A 42 -0.95 0.61 2.20
CA ALA A 42 0.41 0.15 2.23
C ALA A 42 1.33 1.09 3.02
N GLY A 43 2.41 0.54 3.54
CA GLY A 43 3.43 1.30 4.23
C GLY A 43 4.73 0.55 4.37
N GLN A 44 5.64 1.15 5.12
CA GLN A 44 6.94 0.59 5.44
C GLN A 44 7.15 0.56 6.94
N ILE A 45 7.73 -0.53 7.44
CA ILE A 45 8.16 -0.61 8.83
C ILE A 45 9.30 0.38 9.04
N VAL A 46 9.09 1.35 9.92
CA VAL A 46 10.10 2.36 10.30
C VAL A 46 10.74 2.07 11.65
N GLY A 47 10.10 1.23 12.48
CA GLY A 47 10.63 0.79 13.76
C GLY A 47 9.81 -0.33 14.37
N HIS A 48 10.31 -0.88 15.47
CA HIS A 48 9.56 -1.80 16.32
C HIS A 48 9.81 -1.49 17.80
N SER A 49 8.84 -1.79 18.65
CA SER A 49 8.90 -1.67 20.10
C SER A 49 8.58 -3.01 20.74
N ASP A 50 9.37 -3.42 21.72
CA ASP A 50 9.22 -4.68 22.46
C ASP A 50 8.29 -4.58 23.67
N SER A 51 7.79 -3.38 23.98
CA SER A 51 7.16 -3.10 25.28
C SER A 51 5.82 -3.80 25.51
N HIS A 52 5.20 -4.42 24.51
CA HIS A 52 3.98 -5.23 24.64
C HIS A 52 3.90 -6.40 23.63
N GLY A 53 5.05 -7.02 23.28
CA GLY A 53 5.04 -8.25 22.46
C GLY A 53 5.36 -8.07 20.96
N LEU A 54 5.98 -6.93 20.59
CA LEU A 54 6.48 -6.51 19.26
C LEU A 54 5.48 -5.75 18.40
N CYS A 55 5.33 -4.47 18.73
CA CYS A 55 4.55 -3.50 17.97
C CYS A 55 5.43 -2.85 16.89
N TYR A 56 4.94 -2.80 15.65
CA TYR A 56 5.63 -2.22 14.50
C TYR A 56 5.08 -0.84 14.18
N ASP A 57 5.96 0.15 14.10
CA ASP A 57 5.62 1.45 13.56
C ASP A 57 5.66 1.39 12.04
N VAL A 58 4.52 1.68 11.42
CA VAL A 58 4.36 1.71 9.97
C VAL A 58 4.17 3.17 9.53
N GLU A 59 5.02 3.63 8.61
CA GLU A 59 4.81 4.85 7.86
C GLU A 59 4.06 4.50 6.57
N HIS A 60 2.85 5.02 6.41
CA HIS A 60 2.00 4.74 5.25
C HIS A 60 2.34 5.63 4.07
N THR A 61 1.89 5.22 2.88
CA THR A 61 2.12 5.98 1.64
C THR A 61 1.44 7.35 1.61
N ASP A 62 0.46 7.61 2.49
CA ASP A 62 -0.17 8.93 2.66
C ASP A 62 0.59 9.87 3.61
N GLY A 63 1.72 9.40 4.17
CA GLY A 63 2.57 10.13 5.11
C GLY A 63 2.13 10.04 6.57
N THR A 64 1.05 9.32 6.87
CA THR A 64 0.65 9.05 8.26
C THR A 64 1.51 7.94 8.86
N ARG A 65 1.60 7.92 10.19
CA ARG A 65 2.32 6.89 10.94
C ARG A 65 1.45 6.35 12.05
N ALA A 66 1.40 5.03 12.18
CA ALA A 66 0.73 4.38 13.29
C ALA A 66 1.41 3.05 13.63
N SER A 67 1.10 2.55 14.82
CA SER A 67 1.69 1.31 15.32
C SER A 67 0.69 0.15 15.23
N TYR A 68 1.19 -1.04 14.88
CA TYR A 68 0.40 -2.24 14.59
C TYR A 68 1.00 -3.47 15.25
N ASP A 69 0.16 -4.44 15.56
CA ASP A 69 0.61 -5.80 15.83
C ASP A 69 0.97 -6.53 14.53
N SER A 70 1.88 -7.49 14.63
CA SER A 70 2.33 -8.33 13.52
C SER A 70 1.22 -9.08 12.78
N THR A 71 0.06 -9.30 13.42
CA THR A 71 -1.10 -9.96 12.82
C THR A 71 -2.02 -9.03 12.03
N GLU A 72 -1.79 -7.71 12.09
CA GLU A 72 -2.66 -6.69 11.53
C GLU A 72 -2.15 -6.14 10.20
N PHE A 73 -1.14 -6.80 9.62
CA PHE A 73 -0.61 -6.49 8.30
C PHE A 73 0.01 -7.73 7.64
N ASP A 74 0.07 -7.71 6.31
CA ASP A 74 0.79 -8.71 5.52
C ASP A 74 2.11 -8.11 5.01
N VAL A 75 3.20 -8.88 5.09
CA VAL A 75 4.48 -8.53 4.46
C VAL A 75 4.36 -8.74 2.95
N VAL A 76 4.74 -7.73 2.17
CA VAL A 76 4.68 -7.77 0.71
C VAL A 76 6.05 -7.49 0.10
N GLU A 77 6.31 -8.05 -1.08
CA GLU A 77 7.52 -7.72 -1.86
C GLU A 77 7.39 -6.37 -2.58
N ARG A 78 6.15 -5.91 -2.80
CA ARG A 78 5.82 -4.63 -3.46
C ARG A 78 4.50 -4.10 -2.97
N VAL A 79 4.40 -2.79 -2.86
CA VAL A 79 3.15 -2.11 -2.53
C VAL A 79 2.15 -2.24 -3.68
N PRO A 80 0.92 -2.74 -3.44
CA PRO A 80 -0.11 -2.76 -4.47
C PRO A 80 -0.51 -1.34 -4.84
N VAL A 81 -0.41 -1.00 -6.13
CA VAL A 81 -0.87 0.29 -6.67
C VAL A 81 -2.35 0.18 -6.99
N LYS A 82 -3.17 1.03 -6.36
CA LYS A 82 -4.60 1.13 -6.63
C LYS A 82 -4.87 2.24 -7.64
N ILE A 83 -5.54 1.89 -8.74
CA ILE A 83 -6.00 2.86 -9.75
C ILE A 83 -7.48 3.16 -9.49
N VAL A 84 -7.80 4.43 -9.28
CA VAL A 84 -9.17 4.92 -9.10
C VAL A 84 -9.71 5.37 -10.45
N VAL A 85 -10.82 4.79 -10.89
CA VAL A 85 -11.49 5.13 -12.15
C VAL A 85 -12.74 5.94 -11.89
N THR A 86 -12.85 7.11 -12.51
CA THR A 86 -14.02 7.99 -12.45
C THR A 86 -14.56 8.20 -13.86
N LYS A 87 -15.85 7.92 -14.08
CA LYS A 87 -16.52 8.24 -15.35
C LYS A 87 -17.08 9.67 -15.30
N ARG A 88 -16.76 10.51 -16.28
CA ARG A 88 -17.34 11.85 -16.44
C ARG A 88 -18.01 11.96 -17.80
N GLN A 89 -19.35 11.95 -17.82
CA GLN A 89 -20.17 12.05 -19.03
C GLN A 89 -19.71 11.12 -20.19
N SER A 90 -18.79 11.59 -21.03
CA SER A 90 -18.25 10.93 -22.21
C SER A 90 -16.83 10.36 -22.07
N ASP A 91 -16.11 10.63 -20.98
CA ASP A 91 -14.74 10.14 -20.77
C ASP A 91 -14.54 9.43 -19.42
N TYR A 92 -13.41 8.75 -19.31
CA TYR A 92 -12.93 8.09 -18.10
C TYR A 92 -11.66 8.78 -17.65
N HIS A 93 -11.63 9.18 -16.40
CA HIS A 93 -10.48 9.73 -15.71
C HIS A 93 -9.95 8.67 -14.77
N VAL A 94 -8.65 8.47 -14.75
CA VAL A 94 -8.01 7.53 -13.84
C VAL A 94 -6.88 8.21 -13.10
N CYS A 95 -6.67 7.88 -11.83
CA CYS A 95 -5.52 8.33 -11.06
C CYS A 95 -5.02 7.23 -10.12
N VAL A 96 -3.79 7.39 -9.63
CA VAL A 96 -3.26 6.57 -8.54
C VAL A 96 -3.88 7.04 -7.22
N ASP A 97 -4.37 6.09 -6.42
CA ASP A 97 -4.97 6.41 -5.11
C ASP A 97 -3.98 7.14 -4.21
N GLY A 98 -4.44 8.19 -3.53
CA GLY A 98 -3.57 9.09 -2.75
C GLY A 98 -2.66 10.02 -3.57
N GLN A 99 -2.59 9.87 -4.90
CA GLN A 99 -1.73 10.68 -5.78
C GLN A 99 -2.52 11.24 -6.97
N PRO A 100 -3.47 12.17 -6.75
CA PRO A 100 -4.33 12.70 -7.82
C PRO A 100 -3.56 13.49 -8.90
N GLY A 101 -2.31 13.89 -8.64
CA GLY A 101 -1.42 14.49 -9.63
C GLY A 101 -0.91 13.50 -10.69
N ILE A 102 -1.02 12.20 -10.43
CA ILE A 102 -0.66 11.11 -11.35
C ILE A 102 -1.96 10.57 -11.93
N TRP A 103 -2.32 11.06 -13.12
CA TRP A 103 -3.64 10.81 -13.70
C TRP A 103 -3.57 10.77 -15.24
N ALA A 104 -4.58 10.15 -15.83
CA ALA A 104 -4.80 10.16 -17.28
C ALA A 104 -6.29 10.07 -17.60
N CYS A 105 -6.64 10.31 -18.87
CA CYS A 105 -8.00 10.12 -19.36
C CYS A 105 -8.05 9.30 -20.65
N GLY A 106 -9.24 8.78 -20.97
CA GLY A 106 -9.50 8.05 -22.21
C GLY A 106 -11.00 7.93 -22.48
N ARG A 107 -11.36 7.55 -23.70
CA ARG A 107 -12.78 7.32 -24.08
C ARG A 107 -13.31 6.01 -23.50
N THR A 108 -12.42 5.10 -23.14
CA THR A 108 -12.74 3.84 -22.44
C THR A 108 -11.88 3.70 -21.18
N THR A 109 -12.31 2.84 -20.25
CA THR A 109 -11.51 2.49 -19.08
C THR A 109 -10.12 1.97 -19.45
N ASN A 110 -10.02 1.08 -20.44
CA ASN A 110 -8.74 0.50 -20.85
C ASN A 110 -7.81 1.54 -21.49
N GLU A 111 -8.35 2.46 -22.28
CA GLU A 111 -7.58 3.56 -22.85
C GLU A 111 -7.07 4.49 -21.74
N ALA A 112 -7.92 4.85 -20.78
CA ALA A 112 -7.51 5.70 -19.66
C ALA A 112 -6.42 5.03 -18.80
N ILE A 113 -6.58 3.75 -18.46
CA ILE A 113 -5.57 2.97 -17.73
C ILE A 113 -4.29 2.83 -18.54
N GLY A 114 -4.39 2.50 -19.83
CA GLY A 114 -3.24 2.40 -20.73
C GLY A 114 -2.45 3.69 -20.79
N ASN A 115 -3.15 4.83 -20.92
CA ASN A 115 -2.54 6.17 -20.90
C ASN A 115 -1.89 6.49 -19.55
N LEU A 116 -2.49 6.08 -18.43
CA LEU A 116 -1.90 6.27 -17.10
C LEU A 116 -0.59 5.50 -16.97
N ILE A 117 -0.63 4.23 -17.35
CA ILE A 117 0.51 3.32 -17.26
C ILE A 117 1.63 3.76 -18.21
N SER A 118 1.31 4.22 -19.42
CA SER A 118 2.30 4.66 -20.40
C SER A 118 2.97 5.98 -20.02
N HIS A 119 2.21 6.97 -19.55
CA HIS A 119 2.76 8.28 -19.18
C HIS A 119 3.49 8.28 -17.83
N HIS A 120 3.19 7.31 -16.96
CA HIS A 120 3.73 7.23 -15.60
C HIS A 120 4.32 5.85 -15.28
N SER A 121 4.99 5.24 -16.26
CA SER A 121 5.57 3.89 -16.18
C SER A 121 6.46 3.66 -14.95
N GLU A 122 7.15 4.72 -14.50
CA GLU A 122 8.02 4.74 -13.33
C GLU A 122 7.25 4.46 -12.03
N VAL A 123 6.00 4.89 -11.93
CA VAL A 123 5.14 4.67 -10.76
C VAL A 123 4.77 3.20 -10.63
N PHE A 124 4.66 2.51 -11.77
CA PHE A 124 4.29 1.10 -11.84
C PHE A 124 5.52 0.17 -11.90
N GLY A 125 6.74 0.72 -11.97
CA GLY A 125 7.97 -0.04 -12.09
C GLY A 125 8.02 -0.88 -13.36
N ILE A 126 7.46 -0.38 -14.47
CA ILE A 126 7.45 -1.07 -15.76
C ILE A 126 8.33 -0.36 -16.79
N THR A 127 8.81 -1.12 -17.77
CA THR A 127 9.48 -0.60 -18.96
C THR A 127 8.66 -0.97 -20.18
N ILE A 128 8.40 -0.01 -21.07
CA ILE A 128 7.67 -0.23 -22.32
C ILE A 128 8.69 -0.34 -23.46
N ASP A 129 8.70 -1.49 -24.13
CA ASP A 129 9.56 -1.74 -25.30
C ASP A 129 8.74 -1.61 -26.60
N GLU A 130 8.95 -0.52 -27.33
CA GLU A 130 8.28 -0.26 -28.60
C GLU A 130 8.99 -0.92 -29.80
N THR A 131 10.17 -1.52 -29.62
CA THR A 131 10.94 -2.10 -30.72
C THR A 131 10.31 -3.40 -31.25
N ALA A 132 9.50 -4.08 -30.44
CA ALA A 132 8.73 -5.26 -30.82
C ALA A 132 7.60 -4.95 -31.83
N LEU A 133 7.31 -3.67 -32.11
CA LEU A 133 6.26 -3.25 -33.06
C LEU A 133 6.75 -3.12 -34.50
N GLN A 134 8.04 -3.36 -34.78
CA GLN A 134 8.51 -3.37 -36.16
C GLN A 134 7.92 -4.58 -36.90
N PRO A 135 7.20 -4.37 -38.02
CA PRO A 135 6.67 -5.48 -38.80
C PRO A 135 7.82 -6.35 -39.32
N ARG A 136 7.68 -7.67 -39.15
CA ARG A 136 8.54 -8.66 -39.83
C ARG A 136 8.40 -8.57 -41.33
#